data_AF-A0AAU9X608-F1
#
_entry.id   AF-A0AAU9X608-F1
#
_cell.length_a   1.000
_cell.length_b   1.000
_cell.length_c   1.000
_cell.angle_alpha   90.00
_cell.angle_beta   90.00
_cell.angle_gamma   90.00
#
_symmetry.space_group_name_H-M   'P 1'
#
loop_
_entity.id
_entity.type
_entity.pdbx_description
1 polymer ?
#
loop_
_entity_poly.entity_id
_entity_poly.type
_entity_poly.pdbx_seq_one_letter_code
_entity_poly.pdbx_strand_id
1 'polypeptide(L)'
;MASQCDNTISIGSLFSAFEKSKPEAVEKIAIKLDMEISRVVKNWRHFAKELNVGPDVIESLKWYGTFSPTTNVFDNLEFTKPDLTIGMLKEVFTNIGRNDLKQLLDRVFKLEDDGKKVITALNKVLLSDIALGLDRFGGPTANWEDFAMHEMIGVAKNRGDLQQFGSPLLENPTARIFQHLESKGRHLTLGELYDVLISDSVKRVRTAKRLIDPNVVESSWRSRLVKKVIVPESSLFRKISCDLNRRVPGTGDWKTMAWKLGIPYEDYIGYETREGKPSPTREVLDKVVTVRPMITISDIVQALEKIERRDVIEIFKEVLGMEDLTGAMRDLTVAMPD
;
A
#
# COMPACT_ATOMS: atom_id res chain seq x y z
N MET A 1 46.38 -2.12 -15.15
CA MET A 1 45.55 -1.05 -15.74
C MET A 1 44.20 -1.66 -16.09
N ALA A 2 43.21 -1.49 -15.21
CA ALA A 2 41.83 -1.85 -15.49
C ALA A 2 41.06 -0.53 -15.63
N SER A 3 40.56 -0.27 -16.83
CA SER A 3 39.73 0.88 -17.17
C SER A 3 38.45 0.83 -16.34
N GLN A 4 38.33 1.74 -15.37
CA GLN A 4 37.06 2.08 -14.76
C GLN A 4 36.26 2.85 -15.83
N CYS A 5 35.33 2.17 -16.49
CA CYS A 5 34.39 2.86 -17.36
C CYS A 5 33.50 3.73 -16.47
N ASP A 6 33.76 5.04 -16.48
CA ASP A 6 32.80 6.05 -16.05
C ASP A 6 31.53 5.89 -16.91
N ASN A 7 30.54 5.19 -16.37
CA ASN A 7 29.19 5.16 -16.94
C ASN A 7 28.51 6.51 -16.62
N THR A 8 28.95 7.58 -17.27
CA THR A 8 28.24 8.86 -17.28
C THR A 8 26.91 8.69 -17.99
N ILE A 9 25.83 8.78 -17.23
CA ILE A 9 24.46 8.70 -17.74
C ILE A 9 24.02 10.10 -18.16
N SER A 10 23.52 10.20 -19.38
CA SER A 10 23.05 11.43 -19.99
C SER A 10 21.56 11.36 -20.29
N ILE A 11 20.93 12.50 -20.59
CA ILE A 11 19.51 12.60 -20.93
C ILE A 11 19.09 11.75 -22.16
N GLY A 12 20.03 11.44 -23.06
CA GLY A 12 19.80 10.54 -24.21
C GLY A 12 20.00 9.05 -23.90
N SER A 13 20.41 8.70 -22.68
CA SER A 13 20.65 7.30 -22.29
C SER A 13 19.33 6.52 -22.19
N LEU A 14 19.43 5.19 -22.35
CA LEU A 14 18.29 4.29 -22.13
C LEU A 14 17.79 4.38 -20.68
N PHE A 15 16.48 4.39 -20.51
CA PHE A 15 15.88 4.44 -19.16
C PHE A 15 16.22 3.18 -18.35
N SER A 16 16.33 2.01 -18.99
CA SER A 16 16.74 0.76 -18.32
C SER A 16 18.16 0.81 -17.74
N ALA A 17 19.06 1.61 -18.32
CA ALA A 17 20.39 1.86 -17.77
C ALA A 17 20.33 2.83 -16.58
N PHE A 18 19.44 3.82 -16.63
CA PHE A 18 19.13 4.73 -15.52
C PHE A 18 18.54 3.97 -14.33
N GLU A 19 17.60 3.05 -14.54
CA GLU A 19 17.00 2.24 -13.46
C GLU A 19 18.04 1.43 -12.69
N LYS A 20 18.98 0.81 -13.40
CA LYS A 20 20.02 -0.03 -12.77
C LYS A 20 21.04 0.78 -11.97
N SER A 21 21.33 1.99 -12.42
CA SER A 21 22.40 2.83 -11.87
C SER A 21 21.91 3.80 -10.81
N LYS A 22 20.65 4.23 -10.88
CA LYS A 22 20.02 5.23 -10.01
C LYS A 22 18.67 4.73 -9.47
N PRO A 23 18.61 3.55 -8.83
CA PRO A 23 17.35 2.98 -8.33
C PRO A 23 16.65 3.88 -7.30
N GLU A 24 17.42 4.61 -6.47
CA GLU A 24 16.87 5.57 -5.50
C GLU A 24 16.16 6.76 -6.16
N ALA A 25 16.65 7.21 -7.32
CA ALA A 25 16.01 8.29 -8.07
C ALA A 25 14.68 7.82 -8.67
N VAL A 26 14.65 6.61 -9.22
CA VAL A 26 13.43 5.97 -9.72
C VAL A 26 12.41 5.80 -8.61
N GLU A 27 12.85 5.42 -7.41
CA GLU A 27 11.96 5.32 -6.25
C GLU A 27 11.37 6.68 -5.85
N LYS A 28 12.18 7.74 -5.83
CA LYS A 28 11.67 9.11 -5.57
C LYS A 28 10.66 9.56 -6.63
N ILE A 29 10.91 9.24 -7.91
CA ILE A 29 9.99 9.52 -9.02
C ILE A 29 8.66 8.78 -8.82
N ALA A 30 8.74 7.48 -8.52
CA ALA A 30 7.60 6.63 -8.22
C ALA A 30 6.75 7.19 -7.08
N ILE A 31 7.38 7.51 -5.95
CA ILE A 31 6.70 8.12 -4.78
C ILE A 31 5.95 9.39 -5.20
N LYS A 32 6.62 10.30 -5.90
CA LYS A 32 6.00 11.58 -6.29
C LYS A 32 4.82 11.40 -7.25
N LEU A 33 4.89 10.45 -8.20
CA LEU A 33 3.83 10.24 -9.19
C LEU A 33 2.66 9.40 -8.66
N ASP A 34 2.93 8.52 -7.70
CA ASP A 34 1.91 7.71 -7.02
C ASP A 34 1.07 8.50 -6.02
N MET A 35 1.56 9.66 -5.59
CA MET A 35 0.84 10.58 -4.70
C MET A 35 -0.31 11.28 -5.42
N GLU A 36 -1.55 10.98 -5.02
CA GLU A 36 -2.73 11.77 -5.37
C GLU A 36 -2.86 12.97 -4.43
N ILE A 37 -2.12 14.05 -4.71
CA ILE A 37 -2.07 15.27 -3.88
C ILE A 37 -3.37 16.09 -4.01
N SER A 38 -3.93 16.19 -5.21
CA SER A 38 -5.23 16.85 -5.46
C SER A 38 -5.81 16.43 -6.82
N ARG A 39 -7.10 16.73 -7.06
CA ARG A 39 -7.74 16.51 -8.38
C ARG A 39 -7.13 17.33 -9.52
N VAL A 40 -6.34 18.36 -9.20
CA VAL A 40 -5.73 19.28 -10.16
C VAL A 40 -4.32 18.80 -10.56
N VAL A 41 -3.63 18.08 -9.68
CA VAL A 41 -2.27 17.60 -9.92
C VAL A 41 -2.33 16.25 -10.65
N LYS A 42 -1.76 16.20 -11.85
CA LYS A 42 -1.69 14.98 -12.67
C LYS A 42 -0.77 13.94 -12.00
N ASN A 43 -1.20 12.68 -12.00
CA ASN A 43 -0.56 11.55 -11.30
C ASN A 43 -0.06 10.47 -12.27
N TRP A 44 0.37 9.32 -11.73
CA TRP A 44 0.83 8.15 -12.49
C TRP A 44 -0.13 7.70 -13.61
N ARG A 45 -1.45 7.89 -13.48
CA ARG A 45 -2.42 7.53 -14.54
C ARG A 45 -2.27 8.40 -15.77
N HIS A 46 -2.01 9.69 -15.54
CA HIS A 46 -1.80 10.65 -16.61
C HIS A 46 -0.44 10.39 -17.26
N PHE A 47 0.57 10.12 -16.43
CA PHE A 47 1.89 9.72 -16.89
C PHE A 47 1.86 8.45 -17.77
N ALA A 48 1.14 7.41 -17.34
CA ALA A 48 0.97 6.17 -18.09
C ALA A 48 0.29 6.40 -19.45
N LYS A 49 -0.70 7.30 -19.51
CA LYS A 49 -1.37 7.69 -20.77
C LYS A 49 -0.41 8.42 -21.70
N GLU A 50 0.41 9.35 -21.20
CA GLU A 50 1.43 10.02 -22.02
C GLU A 50 2.50 9.03 -22.53
N LEU A 51 2.75 7.96 -21.77
CA LEU A 51 3.58 6.85 -22.20
C LEU A 51 2.83 5.84 -23.09
N ASN A 52 1.61 6.11 -23.55
CA ASN A 52 0.81 5.21 -24.39
C ASN A 52 0.57 3.82 -23.78
N VAL A 53 0.47 3.72 -22.45
CA VAL A 53 0.06 2.47 -21.79
C VAL A 53 -1.45 2.27 -21.96
N GLY A 54 -1.85 1.05 -22.32
CA GLY A 54 -3.25 0.69 -22.58
C GLY A 54 -4.18 0.98 -21.39
N PRO A 55 -5.43 1.46 -21.61
CA PRO A 55 -6.37 1.74 -20.53
C PRO A 55 -6.73 0.52 -19.68
N ASP A 56 -6.74 -0.67 -20.29
CA ASP A 56 -6.93 -1.97 -19.64
C ASP A 56 -5.78 -2.28 -18.67
N VAL A 57 -4.54 -1.99 -19.07
CA VAL A 57 -3.37 -2.12 -18.22
C VAL A 57 -3.44 -1.09 -17.09
N ILE A 58 -3.70 0.19 -17.37
CA ILE A 58 -3.82 1.24 -16.34
C ILE A 58 -4.89 0.90 -15.29
N GLU A 59 -6.05 0.39 -15.72
CA GLU A 59 -7.11 0.02 -14.77
C GLU A 59 -6.76 -1.26 -13.99
N SER A 60 -5.96 -2.15 -14.56
CA SER A 60 -5.45 -3.32 -13.85
C SER A 60 -4.41 -2.95 -12.78
N LEU A 61 -3.54 -1.95 -13.05
CA LEU A 61 -2.54 -1.40 -12.13
C LEU A 61 -3.15 -0.63 -10.93
N LYS A 62 -4.45 -0.33 -10.99
CA LYS A 62 -5.22 0.21 -9.86
C LYS A 62 -5.23 -0.72 -8.65
N TRP A 63 -5.03 -2.02 -8.88
CA TRP A 63 -5.19 -3.08 -7.88
C TRP A 63 -4.00 -4.04 -7.83
N TYR A 64 -2.90 -3.75 -8.55
CA TYR A 64 -1.72 -4.61 -8.50
C TYR A 64 -0.83 -4.30 -7.30
N GLY A 65 -0.67 -5.34 -6.50
CA GLY A 65 0.37 -5.53 -5.52
C GLY A 65 0.19 -6.84 -4.78
N THR A 66 1.21 -7.22 -4.00
CA THR A 66 1.16 -8.28 -2.98
C THR A 66 0.06 -8.05 -1.92
N PHE A 67 -0.69 -6.96 -2.08
CA PHE A 67 -1.75 -6.50 -1.23
C PHE A 67 -3.10 -6.64 -1.94
N SER A 68 -3.89 -7.57 -1.45
CA SER A 68 -5.28 -7.75 -1.83
C SER A 68 -6.14 -7.51 -0.59
N PRO A 69 -7.08 -6.53 -0.59
CA PRO A 69 -8.07 -6.40 0.46
C PRO A 69 -8.83 -7.70 0.70
N THR A 70 -9.10 -8.45 -0.37
CA THR A 70 -9.68 -9.79 -0.29
C THR A 70 -8.75 -10.77 0.43
N THR A 71 -7.49 -10.90 0.04
CA THR A 71 -6.53 -11.78 0.74
C THR A 71 -6.43 -11.42 2.22
N ASN A 72 -6.42 -10.13 2.56
CA ASN A 72 -6.44 -9.66 3.94
C ASN A 72 -7.70 -10.08 4.71
N VAL A 73 -8.87 -10.07 4.04
CA VAL A 73 -10.10 -10.61 4.62
C VAL A 73 -9.93 -12.11 4.89
N PHE A 74 -9.42 -12.87 3.92
CA PHE A 74 -9.20 -14.32 4.04
C PHE A 74 -8.21 -14.68 5.15
N ASP A 75 -7.11 -13.94 5.31
CA ASP A 75 -6.15 -14.12 6.41
C ASP A 75 -6.77 -13.89 7.79
N ASN A 76 -7.87 -13.14 7.88
CA ASN A 76 -8.60 -12.96 9.13
C ASN A 76 -9.62 -14.07 9.40
N LEU A 77 -10.07 -14.80 8.36
CA LEU A 77 -11.08 -15.84 8.53
C LEU A 77 -10.62 -16.98 9.42
N GLU A 78 -9.32 -17.29 9.45
CA GLU A 78 -8.76 -18.26 10.40
C GLU A 78 -9.10 -17.91 11.86
N PHE A 79 -9.13 -16.61 12.19
CA PHE A 79 -9.36 -16.14 13.55
C PHE A 79 -10.82 -15.79 13.82
N THR A 80 -11.53 -15.27 12.83
CA THR A 80 -12.90 -14.76 13.01
C THR A 80 -13.97 -15.78 12.65
N LYS A 81 -13.67 -16.68 11.71
CA LYS A 81 -14.60 -17.68 11.15
C LYS A 81 -13.86 -18.98 10.76
N PRO A 82 -13.20 -19.67 11.70
CA PRO A 82 -12.41 -20.88 11.40
C PRO A 82 -13.26 -22.03 10.84
N ASP A 83 -14.58 -21.99 11.03
CA ASP A 83 -15.52 -23.02 10.58
C ASP A 83 -16.21 -22.66 9.26
N LEU A 84 -15.78 -21.59 8.58
CA LEU A 84 -16.29 -21.26 7.24
C LEU A 84 -15.97 -22.40 6.27
N THR A 85 -16.99 -22.96 5.63
CA THR A 85 -16.85 -24.06 4.68
C THR A 85 -16.91 -23.60 3.22
N ILE A 86 -16.47 -24.45 2.30
CA ILE A 86 -16.55 -24.19 0.86
C ILE A 86 -18.01 -23.99 0.41
N GLY A 87 -18.95 -24.77 0.95
CA GLY A 87 -20.38 -24.61 0.66
C GLY A 87 -20.91 -23.23 1.07
N MET A 88 -20.56 -22.77 2.28
CA MET A 88 -20.91 -21.42 2.74
C MET A 88 -20.26 -20.34 1.88
N LEU A 89 -19.02 -20.52 1.44
CA LEU A 89 -18.34 -19.56 0.58
C LEU A 89 -19.01 -19.45 -0.80
N LYS A 90 -19.46 -20.57 -1.38
CA LYS A 90 -20.25 -20.58 -2.63
C LYS A 90 -21.59 -19.86 -2.45
N GLU A 91 -22.25 -20.04 -1.32
CA GLU A 91 -23.49 -19.35 -0.97
C GLU A 91 -23.26 -17.84 -0.85
N VAL A 92 -22.21 -17.41 -0.16
CA VAL A 92 -21.82 -15.98 -0.08
C VAL A 92 -21.66 -15.37 -1.45
N PHE A 93 -20.92 -16.01 -2.36
CA PHE A 93 -20.74 -15.52 -3.73
C PHE A 93 -22.05 -15.45 -4.52
N THR A 94 -22.98 -16.36 -4.27
CA THR A 94 -24.33 -16.30 -4.86
C THR A 94 -25.07 -15.07 -4.35
N ASN A 95 -25.05 -14.83 -3.04
CA ASN A 95 -25.80 -13.75 -2.38
C ASN A 95 -25.31 -12.36 -2.78
N ILE A 96 -23.99 -12.18 -2.96
CA ILE A 96 -23.43 -10.93 -3.47
C ILE A 96 -23.51 -10.82 -5.00
N GLY A 97 -24.18 -11.76 -5.69
CA GLY A 97 -24.35 -11.74 -7.15
C GLY A 97 -23.09 -12.07 -7.95
N ARG A 98 -22.05 -12.63 -7.31
CA ARG A 98 -20.77 -13.04 -7.90
C ARG A 98 -20.79 -14.49 -8.36
N ASN A 99 -21.72 -14.80 -9.25
CA ASN A 99 -21.86 -16.13 -9.85
C ASN A 99 -20.60 -16.57 -10.62
N ASP A 100 -19.81 -15.62 -11.10
CA ASP A 100 -18.49 -15.86 -11.70
C ASP A 100 -17.52 -16.53 -10.71
N LEU A 101 -17.48 -16.05 -9.47
CA LEU A 101 -16.64 -16.61 -8.41
C LEU A 101 -17.17 -17.93 -7.89
N LYS A 102 -18.50 -18.09 -7.82
CA LYS A 102 -19.12 -19.39 -7.53
C LYS A 102 -18.72 -20.44 -8.57
N GLN A 103 -18.83 -20.11 -9.85
CA GLN A 103 -18.44 -21.01 -10.94
C GLN A 103 -16.96 -21.35 -10.89
N LEU A 104 -16.10 -20.40 -10.51
CA LEU A 104 -14.68 -20.65 -10.26
C LEU A 104 -14.48 -21.71 -9.18
N LEU A 105 -15.20 -21.62 -8.05
CA LEU A 105 -15.17 -22.64 -7.00
C LEU A 105 -15.72 -23.99 -7.47
N ASP A 106 -16.82 -24.01 -8.22
CA ASP A 106 -17.46 -25.25 -8.70
C ASP A 106 -16.57 -26.02 -9.69
N ARG A 107 -15.64 -25.36 -10.38
CA ARG A 107 -14.63 -26.03 -11.24
C ARG A 107 -13.60 -26.82 -10.44
N VAL A 108 -13.36 -26.44 -9.18
CA VAL A 108 -12.33 -27.03 -8.32
C VAL A 108 -12.92 -27.96 -7.27
N PHE A 109 -14.06 -27.57 -6.68
CA PHE A 109 -14.70 -28.26 -5.57
C PHE A 109 -16.07 -28.78 -5.96
N LYS A 110 -16.25 -30.11 -5.82
CA LYS A 110 -17.53 -30.78 -6.05
C LYS A 110 -18.44 -30.66 -4.83
N LEU A 111 -19.68 -31.13 -4.95
CA LEU A 111 -20.67 -31.07 -3.88
C LEU A 111 -20.20 -31.79 -2.60
N GLU A 112 -19.47 -32.89 -2.75
CA GLU A 112 -18.84 -33.65 -1.66
C GLU A 112 -17.75 -32.88 -0.90
N ASP A 113 -17.22 -31.81 -1.49
CA ASP A 113 -16.20 -30.95 -0.89
C ASP A 113 -16.80 -29.78 -0.10
N ASP A 114 -18.12 -29.56 -0.14
CA ASP A 114 -18.75 -28.38 0.45
C ASP A 114 -18.58 -28.30 1.98
N GLY A 115 -18.34 -29.45 2.64
CA GLY A 115 -18.02 -29.52 4.07
C GLY A 115 -16.57 -29.17 4.42
N LYS A 116 -15.67 -29.04 3.44
CA LYS A 116 -14.26 -28.70 3.69
C LYS A 116 -14.13 -27.26 4.17
N LYS A 117 -13.22 -27.03 5.12
CA LYS A 117 -12.93 -25.70 5.65
C LYS A 117 -12.17 -24.87 4.61
N VAL A 118 -12.59 -23.61 4.44
CA VAL A 118 -11.97 -22.63 3.53
C VAL A 118 -10.47 -22.51 3.79
N ILE A 119 -10.08 -22.39 5.06
CA ILE A 119 -8.68 -22.15 5.48
C ILE A 119 -7.71 -23.27 5.10
N THR A 120 -8.19 -24.50 4.89
CA THR A 120 -7.35 -25.64 4.52
C THR A 120 -7.53 -26.04 3.06
N ALA A 121 -8.71 -25.81 2.48
CA ALA A 121 -9.04 -26.26 1.14
C ALA A 121 -8.58 -25.27 0.05
N LEU A 122 -8.58 -23.97 0.31
CA LEU A 122 -8.16 -22.96 -0.67
C LEU A 122 -6.65 -22.89 -0.78
N ASN A 123 -6.13 -23.25 -1.96
CA ASN A 123 -4.73 -23.03 -2.28
C ASN A 123 -4.48 -21.56 -2.71
N LYS A 124 -3.21 -21.15 -2.70
CA LYS A 124 -2.80 -19.77 -3.02
C LYS A 124 -3.21 -19.32 -4.42
N VAL A 125 -3.24 -20.22 -5.41
CA VAL A 125 -3.59 -19.89 -6.80
C VAL A 125 -5.07 -19.52 -6.89
N LEU A 126 -5.95 -20.36 -6.34
CA LEU A 126 -7.39 -20.12 -6.35
C LEU A 126 -7.78 -18.90 -5.52
N LEU A 127 -7.10 -18.67 -4.37
CA LEU A 127 -7.29 -17.45 -3.59
C LEU A 127 -6.91 -16.20 -4.39
N SER A 128 -5.84 -16.27 -5.18
CA SER A 128 -5.40 -15.15 -6.02
C SER A 128 -6.43 -14.82 -7.10
N ASP A 129 -7.05 -15.84 -7.71
CA ASP A 129 -8.10 -15.64 -8.72
C ASP A 129 -9.38 -15.01 -8.12
N ILE A 130 -9.75 -15.44 -6.90
CA ILE A 130 -10.87 -14.86 -6.14
C ILE A 130 -10.57 -13.41 -5.77
N ALA A 131 -9.38 -13.14 -5.24
CA ALA A 131 -8.91 -11.80 -4.89
C ALA A 131 -8.96 -10.86 -6.09
N LEU A 132 -8.41 -11.30 -7.22
CA LEU A 132 -8.44 -10.59 -8.48
C LEU A 132 -9.88 -10.31 -8.93
N GLY A 133 -10.79 -11.26 -8.72
CA GLY A 133 -12.20 -11.07 -8.99
C GLY A 133 -12.89 -10.07 -8.05
N LEU A 134 -12.60 -10.02 -6.76
CA LEU A 134 -13.30 -9.15 -5.80
C LEU A 134 -12.69 -7.75 -5.69
N ASP A 135 -11.37 -7.63 -5.87
CA ASP A 135 -10.66 -6.37 -5.73
C ASP A 135 -10.86 -5.45 -6.94
N ARG A 136 -11.08 -6.01 -8.14
CA ARG A 136 -11.17 -5.23 -9.39
C ARG A 136 -12.41 -4.34 -9.52
N PHE A 137 -13.51 -4.63 -8.81
CA PHE A 137 -14.79 -3.96 -9.03
C PHE A 137 -15.06 -2.87 -7.98
N GLY A 138 -15.47 -1.69 -8.45
CA GLY A 138 -15.88 -0.55 -7.61
C GLY A 138 -17.16 0.13 -8.11
N GLY A 139 -18.06 -0.65 -8.73
CA GLY A 139 -19.26 -0.17 -9.41
C GLY A 139 -20.53 -0.93 -8.99
N PRO A 140 -21.52 -1.16 -9.87
CA PRO A 140 -22.78 -1.84 -9.52
C PRO A 140 -22.61 -3.35 -9.21
N THR A 141 -21.42 -3.89 -9.46
CA THR A 141 -21.05 -5.28 -9.17
C THR A 141 -20.39 -5.35 -7.80
N ALA A 142 -20.81 -6.31 -6.98
CA ALA A 142 -20.30 -6.48 -5.63
C ALA A 142 -18.80 -6.78 -5.60
N ASN A 143 -18.14 -6.26 -4.56
CA ASN A 143 -16.69 -6.29 -4.42
C ASN A 143 -16.24 -6.83 -3.05
N TRP A 144 -14.96 -6.67 -2.73
CA TRP A 144 -14.37 -7.15 -1.48
C TRP A 144 -15.03 -6.54 -0.22
N GLU A 145 -15.58 -5.32 -0.29
CA GLU A 145 -16.29 -4.68 0.82
C GLU A 145 -17.60 -5.41 1.12
N ASP A 146 -18.38 -5.70 0.06
CA ASP A 146 -19.63 -6.45 0.17
C ASP A 146 -19.37 -7.86 0.70
N PHE A 147 -18.32 -8.51 0.20
CA PHE A 147 -17.86 -9.81 0.69
C PHE A 147 -17.50 -9.76 2.20
N ALA A 148 -16.70 -8.78 2.62
CA ALA A 148 -16.26 -8.63 4.00
C ALA A 148 -17.40 -8.32 4.98
N MET A 149 -18.44 -7.63 4.53
CA MET A 149 -19.62 -7.26 5.32
C MET A 149 -20.73 -8.31 5.31
N HIS A 150 -20.73 -9.26 4.39
CA HIS A 150 -21.77 -10.29 4.29
C HIS A 150 -21.89 -11.08 5.61
N GLU A 151 -23.10 -11.34 6.09
CA GLU A 151 -23.36 -11.89 7.44
C GLU A 151 -22.64 -13.21 7.75
N MET A 152 -22.50 -14.08 6.74
CA MET A 152 -21.79 -15.35 6.86
C MET A 152 -20.28 -15.15 7.04
N ILE A 153 -19.72 -14.09 6.45
CA ILE A 153 -18.31 -13.68 6.58
C ILE A 153 -18.13 -12.83 7.86
N GLY A 154 -18.80 -11.68 7.93
CA GLY A 154 -18.96 -10.88 9.14
C GLY A 154 -17.65 -10.37 9.75
N VAL A 155 -16.60 -10.21 8.93
CA VAL A 155 -15.30 -9.69 9.39
C VAL A 155 -15.33 -8.16 9.58
N ALA A 156 -16.27 -7.48 8.91
CA ALA A 156 -16.59 -6.07 9.11
C ALA A 156 -18.08 -5.93 9.45
N LYS A 157 -18.42 -5.22 10.54
CA LYS A 157 -19.82 -4.97 10.92
C LYS A 157 -20.36 -3.67 10.31
N ASN A 158 -19.46 -2.78 9.92
CA ASN A 158 -19.79 -1.50 9.32
C ASN A 158 -18.67 -1.07 8.36
N ARG A 159 -18.95 -0.10 7.47
CA ARG A 159 -17.96 0.40 6.51
C ARG A 159 -16.71 1.01 7.15
N GLY A 160 -16.80 1.48 8.39
CA GLY A 160 -15.64 1.98 9.13
C GLY A 160 -14.63 0.89 9.49
N ASP A 161 -15.08 -0.36 9.65
CA ASP A 161 -14.21 -1.50 9.93
C ASP A 161 -13.44 -1.94 8.67
N LEU A 162 -13.95 -1.65 7.46
CA LEU A 162 -13.33 -2.06 6.19
C LEU A 162 -11.97 -1.42 5.94
N GLN A 163 -11.70 -0.25 6.52
CA GLN A 163 -10.39 0.41 6.42
C GLN A 163 -9.23 -0.48 6.89
N GLN A 164 -9.50 -1.47 7.77
CA GLN A 164 -8.48 -2.38 8.25
C GLN A 164 -8.01 -3.41 7.21
N PHE A 165 -8.84 -3.71 6.21
CA PHE A 165 -8.53 -4.68 5.17
C PHE A 165 -7.99 -3.99 3.91
N GLY A 166 -8.35 -2.73 3.69
CA GLY A 166 -7.91 -1.89 2.56
C GLY A 166 -6.46 -1.37 2.63
N SER A 167 -5.63 -1.80 3.59
CA SER A 167 -4.19 -1.50 3.62
C SER A 167 -3.34 -2.65 4.20
N PRO A 168 -2.11 -2.91 3.69
CA PRO A 168 -1.28 -4.01 4.21
C PRO A 168 -0.78 -3.74 5.63
N LEU A 169 -0.68 -4.81 6.44
CA LEU A 169 -0.23 -4.74 7.85
C LEU A 169 1.25 -4.30 8.00
N LEU A 170 2.12 -4.61 7.03
CA LEU A 170 3.54 -4.23 6.99
C LEU A 170 3.78 -2.75 6.62
N GLU A 171 2.79 -2.11 6.00
CA GLU A 171 2.81 -0.69 5.65
C GLU A 171 2.03 0.17 6.64
N ASN A 172 1.70 -0.40 7.80
CA ASN A 172 0.89 0.24 8.79
C ASN A 172 1.71 1.36 9.47
N PRO A 173 1.30 2.64 9.36
CA PRO A 173 2.09 3.75 9.91
C PRO A 173 2.28 3.66 11.43
N THR A 174 1.29 3.11 12.15
CA THR A 174 1.41 2.83 13.59
C THR A 174 2.48 1.76 13.88
N ALA A 175 2.65 0.76 13.02
CA ALA A 175 3.74 -0.22 13.12
C ALA A 175 5.11 0.47 12.98
N ARG A 176 5.24 1.32 11.96
CA ARG A 176 6.49 2.03 11.64
C ARG A 176 6.93 2.96 12.75
N ILE A 177 5.97 3.60 13.44
CA ILE A 177 6.26 4.37 14.66
C ILE A 177 6.90 3.49 15.72
N PHE A 178 6.32 2.33 16.04
CA PHE A 178 6.86 1.45 17.08
C PHE A 178 8.24 0.90 16.70
N GLN A 179 8.42 0.48 15.44
CA GLN A 179 9.72 0.04 14.92
C GLN A 179 10.78 1.14 14.96
N HIS A 180 10.43 2.38 14.60
CA HIS A 180 11.34 3.51 14.65
C HIS A 180 11.79 3.83 16.08
N LEU A 181 10.86 3.82 17.04
CA LEU A 181 11.20 4.07 18.44
C LEU A 181 12.14 2.98 18.97
N GLU A 182 11.91 1.72 18.61
CA GLU A 182 12.79 0.62 18.96
C GLU A 182 14.18 0.74 18.31
N SER A 183 14.27 1.10 17.03
CA SER A 183 15.53 1.23 16.32
C SER A 183 16.40 2.38 16.85
N LYS A 184 15.77 3.42 17.41
CA LYS A 184 16.43 4.52 18.13
C LYS A 184 16.73 4.20 19.59
N GLY A 185 16.48 2.97 20.06
CA GLY A 185 16.74 2.53 21.43
C GLY A 185 15.77 3.10 22.46
N ARG A 186 14.66 3.72 22.03
CA ARG A 186 13.64 4.26 22.92
C ARG A 186 12.64 3.17 23.30
N HIS A 187 12.69 2.73 24.55
CA HIS A 187 11.79 1.71 25.08
C HIS A 187 10.45 2.30 25.52
N LEU A 188 9.49 2.36 24.59
CA LEU A 188 8.14 2.84 24.89
C LEU A 188 7.37 1.86 25.80
N THR A 189 6.82 2.37 26.90
CA THR A 189 5.96 1.64 27.83
C THR A 189 4.47 1.78 27.47
N LEU A 190 3.63 0.85 27.93
CA LEU A 190 2.18 0.95 27.77
C LEU A 190 1.60 2.18 28.48
N GLY A 191 2.19 2.59 29.60
CA GLY A 191 1.78 3.80 30.33
C GLY A 191 2.01 5.06 29.51
N GLU A 192 3.20 5.23 28.92
CA GLU A 192 3.49 6.38 28.04
C GLU A 192 2.58 6.40 26.82
N LEU A 193 2.36 5.24 26.18
CA LEU A 193 1.44 5.16 25.05
C LEU A 193 0.00 5.51 25.48
N TYR A 194 -0.45 5.05 26.65
CA TYR A 194 -1.75 5.39 27.20
C TYR A 194 -1.91 6.90 27.38
N ASP A 195 -0.92 7.55 27.97
CA ASP A 195 -0.94 9.00 28.23
C ASP A 195 -0.99 9.82 26.94
N VAL A 196 -0.22 9.40 25.93
CA VAL A 196 -0.27 10.02 24.59
C VAL A 196 -1.67 9.86 23.98
N LEU A 197 -2.28 8.68 24.05
CA LEU A 197 -3.59 8.41 23.47
C LEU A 197 -4.72 9.21 24.12
N ILE A 198 -4.66 9.47 25.43
CA ILE A 198 -5.67 10.27 26.14
C ILE A 198 -5.43 11.79 26.04
N SER A 199 -4.23 12.21 25.62
CA SER A 199 -3.87 13.63 25.54
C SER A 199 -4.84 14.48 24.70
N ASP A 200 -4.93 15.77 24.97
CA ASP A 200 -5.84 16.70 24.29
C ASP A 200 -5.62 16.81 22.78
N SER A 201 -4.41 16.48 22.31
CA SER A 201 -4.09 16.43 20.89
C SER A 201 -4.59 15.15 20.20
N VAL A 202 -4.58 14.00 20.90
CA VAL A 202 -4.89 12.70 20.29
C VAL A 202 -6.34 12.30 20.57
N LYS A 203 -6.82 12.44 21.81
CA LYS A 203 -8.22 12.21 22.22
C LYS A 203 -8.77 10.82 21.86
N ARG A 204 -7.92 9.79 21.82
CA ARG A 204 -8.27 8.39 21.51
C ARG A 204 -8.51 7.56 22.78
N VAL A 205 -9.39 8.05 23.65
CA VAL A 205 -9.69 7.43 24.96
C VAL A 205 -10.13 5.97 24.84
N ARG A 206 -10.96 5.63 23.83
CA ARG A 206 -11.39 4.24 23.62
C ARG A 206 -10.23 3.32 23.25
N THR A 207 -9.29 3.81 22.45
CA THR A 207 -8.08 3.09 22.06
C THR A 207 -7.15 2.92 23.25
N ALA A 208 -6.97 3.96 24.07
CA ALA A 208 -6.19 3.91 25.31
C ALA A 208 -6.71 2.85 26.28
N LYS A 209 -8.03 2.75 26.46
CA LYS A 209 -8.66 1.73 27.32
C LYS A 209 -8.33 0.29 26.92
N ARG A 210 -7.94 0.03 25.67
CA ARG A 210 -7.53 -1.31 25.21
C ARG A 210 -6.17 -1.73 25.77
N LEU A 211 -5.37 -0.80 26.27
CA LEU A 211 -4.05 -1.07 26.87
C LEU A 211 -4.14 -1.53 28.33
N ILE A 212 -5.29 -1.29 28.97
CA ILE A 212 -5.51 -1.62 30.38
C ILE A 212 -5.67 -3.13 30.50
N ASP A 213 -4.86 -3.74 31.36
CA ASP A 213 -5.06 -5.12 31.81
C ASP A 213 -5.79 -5.07 33.16
N PRO A 214 -7.10 -5.39 33.21
CA PRO A 214 -7.90 -5.26 34.42
C PRO A 214 -7.54 -6.29 35.50
N ASN A 215 -6.75 -7.31 35.15
CA ASN A 215 -6.39 -8.39 36.06
C ASN A 215 -5.14 -8.09 36.90
N VAL A 216 -4.50 -6.94 36.66
CA VAL A 216 -3.30 -6.53 37.39
C VAL A 216 -3.40 -5.09 37.86
N VAL A 217 -2.65 -4.77 38.91
CA VAL A 217 -2.52 -3.40 39.42
C VAL A 217 -1.97 -2.45 38.34
N GLU A 218 -2.39 -1.19 38.39
CA GLU A 218 -2.13 -0.23 37.31
C GLU A 218 -0.63 -0.05 37.00
N SER A 219 0.19 0.10 38.04
CA SER A 219 1.65 0.24 37.90
C SER A 219 2.28 -0.94 37.14
N SER A 220 1.73 -2.15 37.30
CA SER A 220 2.23 -3.36 36.67
C SER A 220 2.03 -3.33 35.16
N TRP A 221 0.80 -3.09 34.66
CA TRP A 221 0.57 -3.07 33.21
C TRP A 221 1.21 -1.84 32.55
N ARG A 222 1.22 -0.68 33.21
CA ARG A 222 1.81 0.54 32.66
C ARG A 222 3.30 0.42 32.39
N SER A 223 4.02 -0.33 33.22
CA SER A 223 5.46 -0.55 33.07
C SER A 223 5.83 -1.52 31.93
N ARG A 224 4.86 -2.27 31.38
CA ARG A 224 5.13 -3.24 30.31
C ARG A 224 5.57 -2.52 29.04
N LEU A 225 6.53 -3.10 28.33
CA LEU A 225 7.00 -2.56 27.06
C LEU A 225 6.01 -2.85 25.93
N VAL A 226 5.75 -1.83 25.11
CA VAL A 226 4.89 -1.93 23.92
C VAL A 226 5.31 -3.10 23.06
N LYS A 227 6.59 -3.25 22.74
CA LYS A 227 7.13 -4.35 21.91
C LYS A 227 6.85 -5.77 22.40
N LYS A 228 6.60 -5.94 23.71
CA LYS A 228 6.32 -7.25 24.30
C LYS A 228 4.83 -7.58 24.31
N VAL A 229 3.96 -6.58 24.29
CA VAL A 229 2.50 -6.74 24.45
C VAL A 229 1.77 -6.50 23.14
N ILE A 230 2.26 -5.55 22.35
CA ILE A 230 1.72 -5.11 21.07
C ILE A 230 2.66 -5.66 19.99
N VAL A 231 2.50 -6.96 19.71
CA VAL A 231 3.25 -7.64 18.64
C VAL A 231 2.50 -7.57 17.31
N PRO A 232 3.19 -7.55 16.15
CA PRO A 232 2.59 -7.35 14.81
C PRO A 232 1.40 -8.27 14.49
N GLU A 233 1.41 -9.49 15.03
CA GLU A 233 0.38 -10.50 14.80
C GLU A 233 -0.77 -10.43 15.80
N SER A 234 -0.64 -9.62 16.86
CA SER A 234 -1.64 -9.58 17.93
C SER A 234 -2.92 -8.86 17.52
N SER A 235 -4.06 -9.39 17.98
CA SER A 235 -5.37 -8.73 17.81
C SER A 235 -5.41 -7.33 18.46
N LEU A 236 -4.62 -7.12 19.52
CA LEU A 236 -4.48 -5.82 20.19
C LEU A 236 -3.78 -4.80 19.30
N PHE A 237 -2.64 -5.17 18.71
CA PHE A 237 -1.93 -4.31 17.75
C PHE A 237 -2.80 -3.93 16.57
N ARG A 238 -3.52 -4.89 15.99
CA ARG A 238 -4.47 -4.63 14.90
C ARG A 238 -5.51 -3.59 15.30
N LYS A 239 -6.18 -3.78 16.45
CA LYS A 239 -7.22 -2.84 16.93
C LYS A 239 -6.69 -1.43 17.18
N ILE A 240 -5.50 -1.30 17.78
CA ILE A 240 -4.87 -0.01 18.07
C ILE A 240 -4.49 0.70 16.77
N SER A 241 -3.83 -0.02 15.88
CA SER A 241 -3.37 0.53 14.61
C SER A 241 -4.54 0.94 13.72
N CYS A 242 -5.64 0.19 13.70
CA CYS A 242 -6.85 0.55 12.96
C CYS A 242 -7.47 1.85 13.48
N ASP A 243 -7.59 2.00 14.80
CA ASP A 243 -8.16 3.20 15.39
C ASP A 243 -7.29 4.44 15.08
N LEU A 244 -5.97 4.30 15.18
CA LEU A 244 -5.01 5.41 14.98
C LEU A 244 -4.78 5.77 13.51
N ASN A 245 -4.83 4.79 12.61
CA ASN A 245 -4.64 5.03 11.18
C ASN A 245 -5.87 5.69 10.54
N ARG A 246 -7.06 5.54 11.15
CA ARG A 246 -8.28 6.19 10.71
C ARG A 246 -8.30 7.67 11.08
N ARG A 247 -8.60 8.55 10.12
CA ARG A 247 -8.94 9.95 10.42
C ARG A 247 -10.35 10.05 11.00
N VAL A 248 -10.45 10.60 12.21
CA VAL A 248 -11.73 10.90 12.86
C VAL A 248 -11.75 12.38 13.21
N PRO A 249 -12.75 13.16 12.73
CA PRO A 249 -12.85 14.59 13.03
C PRO A 249 -12.76 14.89 14.54
N GLY A 250 -11.96 15.89 14.91
CA GLY A 250 -11.80 16.30 16.31
C GLY A 250 -10.88 15.41 17.17
N THR A 251 -10.23 14.41 16.59
CA THR A 251 -9.24 13.55 17.25
C THR A 251 -7.95 13.48 16.44
N GLY A 252 -6.82 13.26 17.11
CA GLY A 252 -5.53 13.01 16.45
C GLY A 252 -5.46 11.61 15.84
N ASP A 253 -4.64 11.47 14.82
CA ASP A 253 -4.31 10.21 14.15
C ASP A 253 -2.88 9.77 14.52
N TRP A 254 -2.38 8.73 13.84
CA TRP A 254 -1.02 8.23 14.01
C TRP A 254 0.07 9.32 13.83
N LYS A 255 -0.15 10.35 13.01
CA LYS A 255 0.82 11.44 12.81
C LYS A 255 0.88 12.32 14.05
N THR A 256 -0.28 12.65 14.61
CA THR A 256 -0.36 13.38 15.88
C THR A 256 0.30 12.59 17.02
N MET A 257 0.12 11.27 17.02
CA MET A 257 0.77 10.38 17.97
C MET A 257 2.30 10.35 17.77
N ALA A 258 2.80 10.20 16.53
CA ALA A 258 4.23 10.20 16.22
C ALA A 258 4.93 11.47 16.72
N TRP A 259 4.34 12.62 16.43
CA TRP A 259 4.81 13.92 16.91
C TRP A 259 4.84 13.98 18.45
N LYS A 260 3.78 13.52 19.13
CA LYS A 260 3.75 13.47 20.61
C LYS A 260 4.76 12.52 21.21
N LEU A 261 5.12 11.46 20.50
CA LEU A 261 6.18 10.53 20.89
C LEU A 261 7.59 11.11 20.62
N GLY A 262 7.68 12.32 20.05
CA GLY A 262 8.92 13.03 19.79
C GLY A 262 9.62 12.58 18.50
N ILE A 263 8.89 11.96 17.57
CA ILE A 263 9.43 11.61 16.24
C ILE A 263 9.41 12.86 15.36
N PRO A 264 10.55 13.26 14.75
CA PRO A 264 10.61 14.38 13.81
C PRO A 264 9.67 14.18 12.62
N TYR A 265 9.14 15.29 12.08
CA TYR A 265 8.20 15.26 10.96
C TYR A 265 8.79 14.58 9.72
N GLU A 266 10.05 14.84 9.45
CA GLU A 266 10.83 14.35 8.32
C GLU A 266 10.97 12.82 8.36
N ASP A 267 10.97 12.23 9.57
CA ASP A 267 11.09 10.79 9.75
C ASP A 267 9.74 10.10 9.54
N TYR A 268 8.64 10.64 10.10
CA TYR A 268 7.34 9.95 10.02
C TYR A 268 6.48 10.33 8.82
N ILE A 269 6.79 11.41 8.10
CA ILE A 269 6.09 11.74 6.86
C ILE A 269 6.26 10.62 5.82
N GLY A 270 7.41 9.92 5.88
CA GLY A 270 7.71 8.74 5.08
C GLY A 270 7.01 7.44 5.54
N TYR A 271 6.31 7.43 6.68
CA TYR A 271 5.57 6.24 7.13
C TYR A 271 4.23 6.10 6.43
N GLU A 272 3.75 7.17 5.80
CA GLU A 272 2.68 7.09 4.81
C GLU A 272 3.18 6.42 3.52
N THR A 273 4.51 6.35 3.33
CA THR A 273 5.16 5.74 2.18
C THR A 273 5.14 4.22 2.26
N ARG A 274 4.73 3.67 1.12
CA ARG A 274 4.33 2.30 0.84
C ARG A 274 5.54 1.42 0.54
N GLU A 275 6.44 1.17 1.49
CA GLU A 275 7.47 0.15 1.23
C GLU A 275 6.82 -1.24 1.34
N GLY A 276 6.50 -1.82 0.19
CA GLY A 276 5.87 -3.13 0.07
C GLY A 276 4.79 -3.23 -1.01
N LYS A 277 4.13 -2.12 -1.38
CA LYS A 277 3.27 -2.03 -2.56
C LYS A 277 4.17 -1.86 -3.79
N PRO A 278 3.89 -2.57 -4.90
CA PRO A 278 4.41 -2.12 -6.17
C PRO A 278 3.87 -0.72 -6.42
N SER A 279 4.79 0.17 -6.75
CA SER A 279 4.42 1.49 -7.24
C SER A 279 3.73 1.32 -8.59
N PRO A 280 2.49 1.81 -8.79
CA PRO A 280 1.87 1.84 -10.11
C PRO A 280 2.75 2.55 -11.14
N THR A 281 3.47 3.60 -10.73
CA THR A 281 4.49 4.23 -11.58
C THR A 281 5.61 3.27 -11.95
N ARG A 282 6.13 2.49 -11.00
CA ARG A 282 7.20 1.50 -11.27
C ARG A 282 6.74 0.38 -12.19
N GLU A 283 5.54 -0.14 -12.01
CA GLU A 283 4.96 -1.14 -12.92
C GLU A 283 4.71 -0.56 -14.32
N VAL A 284 4.27 0.71 -14.42
CA VAL A 284 4.18 1.43 -15.70
C VAL A 284 5.55 1.50 -16.36
N LEU A 285 6.59 1.90 -15.63
CA LEU A 285 7.95 2.02 -16.14
C LEU A 285 8.52 0.68 -16.59
N ASP A 286 8.42 -0.37 -15.76
CA ASP A 286 8.85 -1.74 -16.10
C ASP A 286 8.14 -2.25 -17.36
N LYS A 287 6.83 -2.04 -17.45
CA LYS A 287 6.05 -2.45 -18.63
C LYS A 287 6.46 -1.69 -19.87
N VAL A 288 6.70 -0.39 -19.73
CA VAL A 288 7.13 0.48 -20.83
C VAL A 288 8.52 0.08 -21.31
N VAL A 289 9.47 -0.20 -20.42
CA VAL A 289 10.80 -0.69 -20.79
C VAL A 289 10.71 -2.05 -21.48
N THR A 290 9.81 -2.93 -21.02
CA THR A 290 9.60 -4.25 -21.65
C THR A 290 9.06 -4.14 -23.08
N VAL A 291 8.08 -3.25 -23.30
CA VAL A 291 7.42 -3.07 -24.61
C VAL A 291 8.24 -2.16 -25.55
N ARG A 292 8.97 -1.19 -24.98
CA ARG A 292 9.84 -0.24 -25.69
C ARG A 292 11.23 -0.22 -25.04
N PRO A 293 12.09 -1.20 -25.35
CA PRO A 293 13.43 -1.30 -24.73
C PRO A 293 14.35 -0.12 -25.02
N MET A 294 14.08 0.60 -26.12
CA MET A 294 14.85 1.77 -26.56
C MET A 294 14.35 3.09 -25.96
N ILE A 295 13.39 3.06 -25.02
CA ILE A 295 12.92 4.30 -24.38
C ILE A 295 14.06 4.99 -23.62
N THR A 296 14.21 6.29 -23.87
CA THR A 296 15.27 7.12 -23.30
C THR A 296 14.79 7.90 -22.08
N ILE A 297 15.73 8.46 -21.31
CA ILE A 297 15.39 9.39 -20.22
C ILE A 297 14.65 10.62 -20.78
N SER A 298 15.04 11.12 -21.95
CA SER A 298 14.36 12.22 -22.65
C SER A 298 12.87 11.92 -22.88
N ASP A 299 12.53 10.71 -23.34
CA ASP A 299 11.12 10.33 -23.58
C ASP A 299 10.30 10.35 -22.29
N ILE A 300 10.89 9.89 -21.19
CA ILE A 300 10.29 9.93 -19.85
C ILE A 300 10.09 11.38 -19.39
N VAL A 301 11.09 12.23 -19.55
CA VAL A 301 11.02 13.65 -19.17
C VAL A 301 9.97 14.39 -20.01
N GLN A 302 9.87 14.13 -21.32
CA GLN A 302 8.82 14.71 -22.16
C GLN A 302 7.42 14.33 -21.69
N ALA A 303 7.21 13.06 -21.31
CA ALA A 303 5.93 12.62 -20.75
C ALA A 303 5.61 13.35 -19.42
N LEU A 304 6.62 13.61 -18.59
CA LEU A 304 6.47 14.40 -17.35
C LEU A 304 6.17 15.87 -17.60
N GLU A 305 6.75 16.48 -18.65
CA GLU A 305 6.46 17.86 -19.05
C GLU A 305 4.99 18.01 -19.49
N LYS A 306 4.46 17.06 -20.28
CA LYS A 306 3.06 17.07 -20.73
C LYS A 306 2.05 16.96 -19.57
N ILE A 307 2.46 16.29 -18.49
CA ILE A 307 1.67 16.25 -17.25
C ILE A 307 2.05 17.34 -16.24
N GLU A 308 2.90 18.28 -16.63
CA GLU A 308 3.31 19.44 -15.83
C GLU A 308 3.93 19.10 -14.47
N ARG A 309 4.54 17.91 -14.34
CA ARG A 309 5.17 17.43 -13.09
C ARG A 309 6.62 17.90 -12.95
N ARG A 310 6.80 19.22 -12.85
CA ARG A 310 8.12 19.87 -12.71
C ARG A 310 8.90 19.39 -11.49
N ASP A 311 8.18 19.11 -10.40
CA ASP A 311 8.73 18.57 -9.15
C ASP A 311 9.38 17.18 -9.31
N VAL A 312 8.97 16.42 -10.34
CA VAL A 312 9.57 15.12 -10.69
C VAL A 312 10.74 15.31 -11.64
N ILE A 313 10.63 16.27 -12.57
CA ILE A 313 11.70 16.63 -13.51
C ILE A 313 12.95 17.13 -12.76
N GLU A 314 12.76 17.85 -11.65
CA GLU A 314 13.87 18.29 -10.78
C GLU A 314 14.73 17.12 -10.27
N ILE A 315 14.14 15.95 -10.01
CA ILE A 315 14.89 14.76 -9.60
C ILE A 315 15.88 14.33 -10.70
N PHE A 316 15.48 14.41 -11.97
CA PHE A 316 16.38 14.13 -13.09
C PHE A 316 17.47 15.20 -13.21
N LYS A 317 17.16 16.48 -12.99
CA LYS A 317 18.16 17.57 -13.00
C LYS A 317 19.25 17.33 -11.98
N GLU A 318 18.85 17.02 -10.75
CA GLU A 318 19.76 16.75 -9.63
C GLU A 318 20.65 15.55 -9.92
N VAL A 319 20.08 14.45 -10.43
CA VAL A 319 20.80 13.20 -10.66
C VAL A 319 21.75 13.27 -11.85
N LEU A 320 21.38 14.03 -12.89
CA LEU A 320 22.19 14.23 -14.09
C LEU A 320 23.18 15.40 -13.97
N GLY A 321 23.12 16.18 -12.88
CA GLY A 321 23.96 17.36 -12.69
C GLY A 321 23.71 18.47 -13.72
N MET A 322 22.48 18.57 -14.23
CA MET A 322 22.12 19.52 -15.29
C MET A 322 21.33 20.71 -14.72
N GLU A 323 21.87 21.92 -14.88
CA GLU A 323 21.20 23.17 -14.49
C GLU A 323 19.99 23.48 -15.40
N ASP A 324 20.05 23.11 -16.69
CA ASP A 324 18.95 23.28 -17.65
C ASP A 324 18.73 22.05 -18.54
N LEU A 325 17.75 21.21 -18.17
CA LEU A 325 17.29 20.07 -18.98
C LEU A 325 16.62 20.51 -20.30
N THR A 326 16.00 21.70 -20.32
CA THR A 326 15.17 22.14 -21.45
C THR A 326 16.04 22.52 -22.65
N GLY A 327 17.25 23.05 -22.41
CA GLY A 327 18.27 23.24 -23.43
C GLY A 327 18.80 21.91 -23.99
N ALA A 328 19.16 20.97 -23.12
CA ALA A 328 19.67 19.66 -23.52
C ALA A 328 18.67 18.81 -24.33
N MET A 329 17.37 18.97 -24.06
CA MET A 329 16.32 18.30 -24.82
C MET A 329 16.14 18.89 -26.24
N ARG A 330 16.30 20.21 -26.41
CA ARG A 330 16.26 20.87 -27.74
C ARG A 330 17.41 20.42 -28.63
N ASP A 331 18.61 20.29 -28.08
CA ASP A 331 19.79 19.88 -28.84
C ASP A 331 19.67 18.43 -29.35
N LEU A 332 18.96 17.57 -28.62
CA LEU A 332 18.66 16.19 -29.06
C LEU A 332 17.57 16.11 -30.13
N THR A 333 16.55 16.98 -30.08
CA THR A 333 15.49 17.01 -31.11
C THR A 333 16.03 17.51 -32.46
N VAL A 334 17.10 18.30 -32.45
CA VAL A 334 17.78 18.78 -33.68
C VAL A 334 18.72 17.73 -34.27
N ALA A 335 19.19 16.76 -33.48
CA ALA A 335 20.19 15.77 -33.90
C ALA A 335 19.63 14.47 -34.52
N MET A 336 18.30 14.27 -34.50
CA MET A 336 17.64 13.12 -35.15
C MET A 336 16.77 13.62 -36.31
N PRO A 337 17.25 13.57 -37.58
CA PRO A 337 16.39 13.82 -38.72
C PRO A 337 15.43 12.64 -38.95
N ASP A 338 14.28 12.95 -39.54
CA ASP A 338 13.12 12.08 -39.82
C ASP A 338 13.43 10.68 -40.39
#